data_AF-A0AAF0TXW1-F1
#
_entry.id   AF-A0AAF0TXW1-F1
#
_cell.length_a   1.000
_cell.length_b   1.000
_cell.length_c   1.000
_cell.angle_alpha   90.00
_cell.angle_beta   90.00
_cell.angle_gamma   90.00
#
_symmetry.space_group_name_H-M   'P 1'
#
loop_
_entity.id
_entity.type
_entity.pdbx_description
1 polymer ?
#
loop_
_entity_poly.entity_id
_entity_poly.type
_entity_poly.pdbx_seq_one_letter_code
_entity_poly.pdbx_strand_id
1 'polypeptide(L)' 'MGVSSQEKTELAAYHLKDVAQVWYEQWKKGRPIREGPISWATSKMAFLHRFFPLELKERKMQEFINLRQGGMSVK' A
#
# COMPACT_ATOMS: atom_id res chain seq x y z
N MET A 1 11.94 21.36 -4.51
CA MET A 1 12.52 20.27 -3.69
C MET A 1 11.44 19.21 -3.51
N GLY A 2 11.70 17.97 -3.88
CA GLY A 2 10.73 16.87 -3.81
C GLY A 2 11.22 15.79 -2.86
N VAL A 3 10.29 15.10 -2.20
CA VAL A 3 10.60 13.98 -1.30
C VAL A 3 11.19 12.81 -2.09
N SER A 4 12.32 12.28 -1.64
CA SER A 4 13.01 11.14 -2.24
C SER A 4 12.20 9.84 -2.13
N SER A 5 12.56 8.83 -2.93
CA SER A 5 11.91 7.51 -2.91
C SER A 5 12.05 6.82 -1.54
N GLN A 6 13.18 7.04 -0.87
CA GLN A 6 13.46 6.48 0.44
C GLN A 6 12.63 7.17 1.52
N GLU A 7 12.64 8.50 1.57
CA GLU A 7 11.84 9.27 2.54
C GLU A 7 10.33 8.96 2.41
N LYS A 8 9.82 8.78 1.18
CA LYS A 8 8.42 8.32 0.97
C LYS A 8 8.16 6.95 1.58
N THR A 9 9.11 6.03 1.44
CA THR A 9 8.99 4.67 1.95
C THR A 9 9.02 4.65 3.48
N GLU A 10 9.95 5.41 4.08
CA GLU A 10 10.08 5.54 5.53
C GLU A 10 8.83 6.20 6.15
N LEU A 11 8.32 7.27 5.54
CA LEU A 11 7.10 7.92 5.98
C LEU A 11 5.88 6.97 5.90
N ALA A 12 5.73 6.22 4.81
CA ALA A 12 4.64 5.27 4.67
C ALA A 12 4.74 4.14 5.72
N ALA A 13 5.95 3.63 5.98
CA ALA A 13 6.18 2.62 7.00
C ALA A 13 5.83 3.14 8.41
N TYR A 14 6.17 4.40 8.71
CA TYR A 14 5.84 5.05 9.99
C TYR A 14 4.33 5.12 10.25
N HIS A 15 3.51 5.27 9.20
CA HIS A 15 2.06 5.35 9.33
C HIS A 15 1.36 3.98 9.43
N LEU A 16 2.06 2.86 9.23
CA LEU A 16 1.46 1.54 9.37
C LEU A 16 1.12 1.24 10.83
N LYS A 17 -0.02 0.57 11.04
CA LYS A 17 -0.50 0.16 12.37
C LYS A 17 -0.91 -1.31 12.36
N ASP A 18 -1.00 -1.88 13.55
CA ASP A 18 -1.54 -3.22 13.81
C ASP A 18 -0.88 -4.29 12.91
N VAL A 19 -1.70 -5.10 12.23
CA VAL A 19 -1.26 -6.19 11.35
C VAL A 19 -0.36 -5.69 10.22
N ALA A 20 -0.59 -4.46 9.71
CA ALA A 20 0.20 -3.91 8.62
C ALA A 20 1.63 -3.56 9.05
N GLN A 21 1.78 -3.04 10.27
CA GLN A 21 3.10 -2.74 10.84
C GLN A 21 3.89 -4.03 11.09
N VAL A 22 3.27 -5.03 11.73
CA VAL A 22 3.91 -6.32 12.02
C VAL A 22 4.35 -7.01 10.73
N TRP A 23 3.50 -7.03 9.71
CA TRP A 23 3.84 -7.58 8.41
C TRP A 23 5.02 -6.84 7.75
N TYR A 24 5.03 -5.51 7.76
CA TYR A 24 6.06 -4.73 7.08
C TYR A 24 7.45 -4.99 7.69
N GLU A 25 7.55 -5.06 9.01
CA GLU A 25 8.79 -5.39 9.71
C GLU A 25 9.29 -6.81 9.38
N GLN A 26 8.39 -7.79 9.31
CA GLN A 26 8.74 -9.16 8.92
C GLN A 26 9.20 -9.23 7.46
N TRP A 27 8.45 -8.59 6.56
CA TRP A 27 8.78 -8.54 5.13
C TRP A 27 10.13 -7.85 4.90
N LYS A 28 10.38 -6.71 5.57
CA LYS A 28 11.65 -5.97 5.50
C LYS A 28 12.83 -6.81 6.01
N LYS A 29 12.67 -7.50 7.15
CA LYS A 29 13.71 -8.40 7.72
C LYS A 29 14.01 -9.62 6.84
N GLY A 30 13.01 -10.10 6.10
CA GLY A 30 13.16 -11.24 5.19
C GLY A 30 13.85 -10.92 3.87
N ARG A 31 14.10 -9.63 3.56
CA ARG A 31 14.76 -9.25 2.30
C ARG A 31 16.26 -9.56 2.34
N PRO A 32 16.84 -10.12 1.25
CA PRO A 32 18.28 -10.30 1.14
C PRO A 32 19.04 -8.96 1.21
N ILE A 33 20.16 -8.94 1.94
CA ILE A 33 21.01 -7.75 2.13
C ILE A 33 21.44 -7.11 0.78
N ARG A 34 21.65 -7.94 -0.24
CA ARG A 34 22.07 -7.52 -1.59
C ARG A 34 21.03 -6.70 -2.36
N GLU A 35 19.77 -6.68 -1.94
CA GLU A 35 18.71 -5.97 -2.68
C GLU A 35 18.65 -4.46 -2.38
N GLY A 36 19.56 -3.94 -1.56
CA GLY A 36 19.68 -2.52 -1.28
C GLY A 36 18.45 -1.88 -0.61
N PRO A 37 18.40 -0.53 -0.55
CA PRO A 37 17.30 0.21 0.04
C PRO A 37 15.94 -0.10 -0.60
N ILE A 38 14.87 -0.08 0.20
CA ILE A 38 13.52 -0.28 -0.31
C ILE A 38 13.09 0.98 -1.06
N SER A 39 12.92 0.85 -2.38
CA SER A 39 12.32 1.91 -3.18
C SER A 39 10.82 2.04 -2.91
N TRP A 40 10.27 3.23 -3.16
CA TRP A 40 8.83 3.47 -3.06
C TRP A 40 8.01 2.53 -3.95
N ALA A 41 8.51 2.21 -5.15
CA ALA A 41 7.84 1.29 -6.06
C ALA A 41 7.77 -0.14 -5.48
N THR A 42 8.89 -0.62 -4.94
CA THR A 42 8.98 -1.94 -4.28
C THR A 42 8.04 -2.02 -3.08
N SER A 43 8.06 -0.99 -2.22
CA SER A 43 7.20 -0.93 -1.04
C SER A 43 5.72 -0.98 -1.41
N LYS A 44 5.29 -0.16 -2.38
CA LYS A 44 3.90 -0.16 -2.86
C LYS A 44 3.48 -1.50 -3.44
N MET A 45 4.33 -2.11 -4.27
CA MET A 45 4.03 -3.39 -4.90
C MET A 45 3.84 -4.49 -3.86
N ALA A 46 4.75 -4.60 -2.89
CA ALA A 46 4.65 -5.59 -1.82
C ALA A 46 3.40 -5.37 -0.94
N PHE A 47 3.12 -4.12 -0.59
CA PHE A 47 1.95 -3.76 0.22
C PHE A 47 0.63 -4.11 -0.49
N LEU A 48 0.49 -3.71 -1.76
CA LEU A 48 -0.72 -3.99 -2.53
C LEU A 48 -0.89 -5.50 -2.77
N HIS A 49 0.19 -6.22 -3.06
CA HIS A 49 0.11 -7.67 -3.21
C HIS A 49 -0.41 -8.35 -1.92
N ARG A 50 -0.04 -7.85 -0.73
CA ARG A 50 -0.48 -8.43 0.55
C ARG A 50 -1.91 -8.03 0.93
N PHE A 51 -2.26 -6.75 0.85
CA PHE A 51 -3.49 -6.21 1.44
C PHE A 51 -4.56 -5.85 0.42
N PHE A 52 -4.20 -5.82 -0.87
CA PHE A 52 -5.12 -5.50 -1.95
C PHE A 52 -4.95 -6.48 -3.12
N PRO A 53 -5.20 -7.79 -2.88
CA PRO A 53 -5.06 -8.82 -3.90
C PRO A 53 -6.03 -8.58 -5.07
N LEU A 54 -5.77 -9.26 -6.19
CA LEU A 54 -6.48 -9.02 -7.45
C LEU A 54 -8.01 -9.16 -7.28
N GLU A 55 -8.47 -10.18 -6.56
CA GLU A 55 -9.89 -10.44 -6.34
C GLU A 55 -10.55 -9.31 -5.56
N LEU A 56 -9.86 -8.77 -4.56
CA LEU A 56 -10.34 -7.62 -3.80
C LEU A 56 -10.39 -6.37 -4.67
N LYS A 57 -9.38 -6.16 -5.52
CA LYS A 57 -9.33 -5.06 -6.47
C LYS A 57 -10.47 -5.13 -7.48
N GLU A 58 -10.72 -6.30 -8.05
CA GLU A 58 -11.81 -6.54 -8.99
C GLU A 58 -13.17 -6.32 -8.34
N ARG A 59 -13.38 -6.84 -7.12
CA ARG A 59 -14.60 -6.57 -6.36
C ARG A 59 -14.81 -5.08 -6.10
N LYS A 60 -13.77 -4.36 -5.67
CA LYS A 60 -13.84 -2.92 -5.44
C LYS A 60 -14.08 -2.13 -6.73
N MET A 61 -13.54 -2.59 -7.86
CA MET A 61 -13.82 -2.01 -9.17
C MET A 61 -15.30 -2.19 -9.55
N GLN A 62 -15.88 -3.36 -9.32
CA GLN A 62 -17.30 -3.60 -9.56
C GLN A 62 -18.19 -2.76 -8.63
N GLU A 63 -17.85 -2.65 -7.34
CA GLU A 63 -18.54 -1.76 -6.40
C GLU A 63 -18.50 -0.30 -6.89
N PHE A 64 -17.34 0.15 -7.40
CA PHE A 64 -17.17 1.51 -7.92
C PHE A 64 -17.96 1.76 -9.20
N ILE A 65 -17.94 0.82 -10.17
CA ILE A 65 -18.69 0.94 -11.42
C ILE A 65 -20.21 1.01 -11.15
N ASN A 66 -20.68 0.25 -10.17
CA ASN A 66 -22.09 0.21 -9.80
C ASN A 66 -22.49 1.30 -8.79
N LEU A 67 -21.53 2.13 -8.35
CA LEU A 67 -21.78 3.19 -7.38
C LEU A 67 -22.70 4.24 -8.01
N ARG A 68 -23.88 4.42 -7.44
CA ARG A 68 -24.81 5.49 -7.80
C ARG A 68 -24.90 6.48 -6.65
N GLN A 69 -24.79 7.77 -6.97
CA GLN A 69 -24.92 8.84 -5.96
C GLN A 69 -26.29 8.79 -5.27
N GLY A 70 -27.36 8.48 -6.00
CA GLY A 70 -28.72 8.48 -5.44
C GLY A 70 -29.07 9.85 -4.84
N GLY A 71 -29.69 9.86 -3.65
CA GLY A 71 -29.97 11.07 -2.89
C GLY A 71 -28.82 11.55 -1.99
N MET A 72 -27.61 10.98 -2.11
CA MET A 72 -26.47 11.40 -1.29
C MET A 72 -25.96 12.77 -1.76
N SER A 73 -25.77 13.68 -0.81
CA SER A 73 -25.15 14.98 -1.08
C SER A 73 -23.66 14.84 -1.29
N VAL A 74 -23.13 15.39 -2.38
CA VAL A 74 -21.71 15.67 -2.53
C VAL A 74 -21.48 17.04 -1.90
N LYS A 75 -20.73 17.09 -0.80
CA LYS A 75 -20.30 18.33 -0.16
C LYS A 75 -18.94 18.75 -0.69
#